data_AF-A0A846QHF2-F1
#
_entry.id   AF-A0A846QHF2-F1
#
_cell.length_a   1.000
_cell.length_b   1.000
_cell.length_c   1.000
_cell.angle_alpha   90.00
_cell.angle_beta   90.00
_cell.angle_gamma   90.00
#
_symmetry.space_group_name_H-M   'P 1'
#
loop_
_entity.id
_entity.type
_entity.pdbx_description
1 polymer ?
#
loop_
_entity_poly.entity_id
_entity_poly.type
_entity_poly.pdbx_seq_one_letter_code
_entity_poly.pdbx_strand_id
1 'polypeptide(L)'
;MDDVKRYDIGGTVYEQRMPVLGQLMELARLFTSVDMATVRDEAAFASALGQALPRFLAIVLVPEGTRAHRRDMDARAETMAENCTGTTARDVVRDFFDWPGVLEEMSAMGSARTALGTMLAAAAKGRESAGTSWPDTSSAGPCSSPEETSPDASASCGACGPTR
;
A
#
# COMPACT_ATOMS: atom_id res chain seq x y z
N MET A 1 19.82 13.36 8.49
CA MET A 1 18.83 14.16 7.76
C MET A 1 17.86 13.15 7.19
N ASP A 2 16.70 13.02 7.82
CA ASP A 2 15.68 12.06 7.39
C ASP A 2 15.18 12.49 6.01
N ASP A 3 15.31 11.58 5.04
CA ASP A 3 14.88 11.80 3.66
C ASP A 3 13.34 11.75 3.64
N VAL A 4 12.70 12.92 3.71
CA VAL A 4 11.23 13.03 3.76
C VAL A 4 10.67 12.62 2.40
N LYS A 5 9.96 11.49 2.35
CA LYS A 5 9.28 10.99 1.15
C LYS A 5 8.12 11.90 0.76
N ARG A 6 7.96 12.13 -0.54
CA ARG A 6 6.96 13.04 -1.13
C ARG A 6 6.12 12.32 -2.18
N TYR A 7 4.82 12.61 -2.17
CA TYR A 7 3.84 12.01 -3.07
C TYR A 7 2.90 13.09 -3.62
N ASP A 8 2.63 13.07 -4.92
CA ASP A 8 1.60 13.91 -5.53
C ASP A 8 0.28 13.12 -5.55
N ILE A 9 -0.73 13.65 -4.86
CA ILE A 9 -2.07 13.05 -4.76
C ILE A 9 -3.09 14.14 -5.07
N GLY A 10 -3.75 14.02 -6.22
CA GLY A 10 -4.75 15.00 -6.67
C GLY A 10 -4.17 16.41 -6.87
N GLY A 11 -2.90 16.55 -7.27
CA GLY A 11 -2.23 17.84 -7.45
C GLY A 11 -1.79 18.52 -6.16
N THR A 12 -1.94 17.85 -5.01
CA THR A 12 -1.40 18.30 -3.72
C THR A 12 -0.20 17.43 -3.37
N VAL A 13 0.93 18.09 -3.03
CA VAL A 13 2.12 17.39 -2.56
C VAL A 13 1.96 17.05 -1.09
N TYR A 14 2.08 15.76 -0.78
CA TYR A 14 2.07 15.22 0.56
C TYR A 14 3.46 14.71 0.94
N GLU A 15 3.86 15.01 2.16
CA GLU A 15 5.05 14.50 2.82
C GLU A 15 4.66 13.38 3.78
N GLN A 16 5.38 12.27 3.74
CA GLN A 16 5.26 11.25 4.77
C GLN A 16 6.11 11.66 5.97
N ARG A 17 5.45 11.79 7.12
CA ARG A 17 6.08 12.25 8.37
C ARG A 17 5.88 11.25 9.49
N MET A 18 6.81 11.22 10.44
CA MET A 18 6.74 10.30 11.55
C MET A 18 5.46 10.66 12.33
N PRO A 19 4.55 9.71 12.53
CA PRO A 19 3.31 9.99 13.23
C PRO A 19 3.63 10.46 14.65
N VAL A 20 3.00 11.56 15.07
CA VAL A 20 3.07 12.00 16.47
C VAL A 20 2.26 11.06 17.35
N LEU A 21 2.48 11.08 18.67
CA LEU A 21 1.80 10.19 19.62
C LEU A 21 0.27 10.08 19.42
N GLY A 22 -0.41 11.20 19.17
CA GLY A 22 -1.85 11.19 18.90
C GLY A 22 -2.23 10.41 17.63
N GLN A 23 -1.44 10.56 16.57
CA GLN A 23 -1.61 9.82 15.31
C GLN A 23 -1.26 8.34 15.47
N LEU A 24 -0.25 8.02 16.27
CA LEU A 24 0.10 6.65 16.63
C LEU A 24 -1.05 5.95 17.36
N MET A 25 -1.75 6.65 18.27
CA MET A 25 -2.95 6.11 18.92
C MET A 25 -4.11 5.89 17.93
N GLU A 26 -4.26 6.75 16.93
CA GLU A 26 -5.26 6.55 15.86
C GLU A 26 -4.92 5.36 14.98
N LEU A 27 -3.65 5.20 14.59
CA LEU A 27 -3.16 4.03 13.85
C LEU A 27 -3.37 2.74 14.65
N ALA A 28 -3.04 2.76 15.94
CA ALA A 28 -3.27 1.63 16.83
C ALA A 28 -4.75 1.21 16.84
N ARG A 29 -5.68 2.17 16.97
CA ARG A 29 -7.13 1.90 16.90
C ARG A 29 -7.53 1.34 15.55
N LEU A 30 -7.01 1.91 14.47
CA LEU A 30 -7.27 1.45 13.11
C LEU A 30 -6.84 -0.02 12.95
N PHE A 31 -5.68 -0.40 13.48
CA PHE A 31 -5.16 -1.76 13.37
C PHE A 31 -5.93 -2.77 14.23
N THR A 32 -6.66 -2.34 15.26
CA THR A 32 -7.55 -3.26 16.00
C THR A 32 -8.68 -3.83 15.14
N SER A 33 -9.02 -3.16 14.03
CA SER A 33 -10.03 -3.62 13.08
C SER A 33 -9.49 -4.53 11.98
N VAL A 34 -8.17 -4.68 11.90
CA VAL A 34 -7.48 -5.44 10.86
C VAL A 34 -7.04 -6.78 11.42
N ASP A 35 -7.30 -7.87 10.69
CA ASP A 35 -6.78 -9.18 11.05
C ASP A 35 -5.29 -9.29 10.68
N MET A 36 -4.45 -8.85 11.61
CA MET A 36 -3.00 -8.83 11.45
C MET A 36 -2.38 -10.24 11.38
N ALA A 37 -3.11 -11.31 11.73
CA ALA A 37 -2.61 -12.68 11.57
C ALA A 37 -2.50 -13.09 10.09
N THR A 38 -3.24 -12.41 9.22
CA THR A 38 -3.23 -12.66 7.76
C THR A 38 -2.16 -11.85 7.02
N VAL A 39 -1.57 -10.86 7.68
CA VAL A 39 -0.63 -9.93 7.08
C VAL A 39 0.77 -10.54 7.06
N ARG A 40 1.28 -10.83 5.87
CA ARG A 40 2.61 -11.42 5.67
C ARG A 40 3.63 -10.45 5.06
N ASP A 41 3.14 -9.46 4.35
CA ASP A 41 3.93 -8.45 3.63
C ASP A 41 3.14 -7.13 3.55
N GLU A 42 3.76 -6.09 2.98
CA GLU A 42 3.19 -4.75 2.88
C GLU A 42 1.96 -4.70 1.95
N ALA A 43 1.91 -5.58 0.94
CA ALA A 43 0.78 -5.67 0.03
C ALA A 43 -0.43 -6.33 0.71
N ALA A 44 -0.20 -7.39 1.49
CA ALA A 44 -1.18 -8.02 2.35
C ALA A 44 -1.70 -7.03 3.40
N PHE A 45 -0.84 -6.16 3.92
CA PHE A 45 -1.25 -5.12 4.86
C PHE A 45 -2.17 -4.08 4.22
N ALA A 46 -1.78 -3.53 3.07
CA ALA A 46 -2.63 -2.60 2.31
C ALA A 46 -3.99 -3.23 1.95
N SER A 47 -3.99 -4.52 1.62
CA SER A 47 -5.22 -5.28 1.32
C SER A 47 -6.06 -5.51 2.58
N ALA A 48 -5.44 -5.84 3.71
CA ALA A 48 -6.12 -6.08 4.98
C ALA A 48 -6.73 -4.80 5.56
N LEU A 49 -6.14 -3.63 5.28
CA LEU A 49 -6.73 -2.34 5.60
C LEU A 49 -8.04 -2.10 4.85
N GLY A 50 -8.15 -2.53 3.59
CA GLY A 50 -9.37 -2.41 2.79
C GLY A 50 -9.96 -0.99 2.83
N GLN A 51 -11.16 -0.87 3.39
CA GLN A 51 -11.88 0.42 3.52
C GLN A 51 -11.23 1.40 4.52
N ALA A 52 -10.33 0.92 5.39
CA ALA A 52 -9.58 1.76 6.31
C ALA A 52 -8.29 2.34 5.70
N LEU A 53 -7.89 1.89 4.50
CA LEU A 53 -6.67 2.35 3.82
C LEU A 53 -6.65 3.88 3.61
N PRO A 54 -7.72 4.54 3.13
CA PRO A 54 -7.71 6.00 2.99
C PRO A 54 -7.49 6.74 4.32
N ARG A 55 -8.05 6.22 5.41
CA ARG A 55 -7.85 6.78 6.76
C ARG A 55 -6.42 6.59 7.24
N PHE A 56 -5.81 5.43 6.98
CA PHE A 56 -4.39 5.20 7.24
C PHE A 56 -3.51 6.23 6.49
N LEU A 57 -3.74 6.40 5.18
CA LEU A 57 -3.01 7.37 4.36
C LEU A 57 -3.17 8.80 4.87
N ALA A 58 -4.38 9.19 5.28
CA ALA A 58 -4.64 10.50 5.84
C ALA A 58 -3.84 10.76 7.14
N ILE A 59 -3.58 9.72 7.94
CA ILE A 59 -2.81 9.86 9.17
C ILE A 59 -1.31 10.04 8.86
N VAL A 60 -0.75 9.18 8.00
CA VAL A 60 0.72 9.14 7.75
C VAL A 60 1.20 10.22 6.79
N LEU A 61 0.35 10.69 5.89
CA LEU A 61 0.67 11.75 4.94
C LEU A 61 0.33 13.12 5.54
N VAL A 62 1.07 14.13 5.12
CA VAL A 62 0.94 15.52 5.57
C VAL A 62 1.04 16.43 4.36
N PRO A 63 0.06 17.31 4.08
CA PRO A 63 0.25 18.30 3.02
C PRO A 63 1.51 19.12 3.29
N GLU A 64 2.33 19.32 2.26
CA GLU A 64 3.58 20.08 2.39
C GLU A 64 3.31 21.46 3.01
N GLY A 65 4.20 21.89 3.93
CA GLY A 65 4.05 23.16 4.64
C GLY A 65 2.99 23.19 5.74
N THR A 66 2.21 22.12 5.96
CA THR A 66 1.13 22.10 6.97
C THR A 66 1.59 21.46 8.29
N ARG A 67 1.20 22.06 9.43
CA ARG A 67 1.48 21.52 10.77
C ARG A 67 0.56 20.33 11.11
N ALA A 68 1.03 19.42 11.96
CA ALA A 68 0.28 18.20 12.34
C ALA A 68 -0.94 18.43 13.25
N HIS A 69 -1.02 19.56 13.94
CA HIS A 69 -1.92 19.74 15.08
C HIS A 69 -3.42 19.88 14.73
N ARG A 70 -3.81 20.37 13.55
CA ARG A 70 -5.24 20.62 13.24
C ARG A 70 -5.60 20.15 11.85
N ARG A 71 -6.13 18.96 11.74
CA ARG A 71 -6.56 18.41 10.46
C ARG A 71 -7.85 17.66 10.62
N ASP A 72 -8.77 17.92 9.71
CA ASP A 72 -9.95 17.11 9.51
C ASP A 72 -9.50 15.76 8.89
N MET A 73 -9.52 14.70 9.68
CA MET A 73 -9.09 13.38 9.21
C MET A 73 -10.10 12.78 8.24
N ASP A 74 -11.38 13.10 8.38
CA ASP A 74 -12.44 12.50 7.57
C ASP A 74 -12.41 13.10 6.16
N ALA A 75 -12.33 14.43 6.04
CA ALA A 75 -12.18 15.10 4.74
C ALA A 75 -10.89 14.66 4.00
N ARG A 76 -9.81 14.42 4.75
CA ARG A 76 -8.55 13.94 4.16
C ARG A 76 -8.65 12.49 3.74
N ALA A 77 -9.30 11.64 4.52
CA ALA A 77 -9.52 10.25 4.13
C ALA A 77 -10.37 10.17 2.85
N GLU A 78 -11.40 11.01 2.72
CA GLU A 78 -12.19 11.13 1.49
C GLU A 78 -11.32 11.57 0.31
N THR A 79 -10.49 12.61 0.49
CA THR A 79 -9.54 13.05 -0.54
C THR A 79 -8.59 11.91 -0.96
N MET A 80 -8.09 11.12 -0.01
CA MET A 80 -7.23 9.97 -0.30
C MET A 80 -7.99 8.88 -1.07
N ALA A 81 -9.24 8.62 -0.72
CA ALA A 81 -10.06 7.60 -1.40
C ALA A 81 -10.33 7.96 -2.86
N GLU A 82 -10.53 9.25 -3.15
CA GLU A 82 -10.84 9.74 -4.50
C GLU A 82 -9.60 9.90 -5.38
N ASN A 83 -8.47 10.33 -4.80
CA ASN A 83 -7.32 10.80 -5.58
C ASN A 83 -6.09 9.90 -5.47
N CYS A 84 -6.00 9.02 -4.46
CA CYS A 84 -4.82 8.18 -4.28
C CYS A 84 -4.93 6.92 -5.15
N THR A 85 -3.93 6.72 -6.02
CA THR A 85 -3.84 5.49 -6.82
C THR A 85 -3.42 4.31 -5.94
N GLY A 86 -3.84 3.09 -6.32
CA GLY A 86 -3.44 1.88 -5.60
C GLY A 86 -1.92 1.67 -5.55
N THR A 87 -1.18 2.10 -6.58
CA THR A 87 0.29 2.06 -6.60
C THR A 87 0.90 3.03 -5.60
N THR A 88 0.42 4.28 -5.55
CA THR A 88 0.88 5.28 -4.58
C THR A 88 0.58 4.82 -3.14
N ALA A 89 -0.62 4.30 -2.90
CA ALA A 89 -1.00 3.80 -1.58
C ALA A 89 -0.07 2.66 -1.11
N ARG A 90 0.29 1.74 -2.01
CA ARG A 90 1.24 0.66 -1.72
C ARG A 90 2.63 1.19 -1.41
N ASP A 91 3.12 2.17 -2.17
CA ASP A 91 4.42 2.77 -1.93
C ASP A 91 4.47 3.48 -0.57
N VAL A 92 3.43 4.23 -0.21
CA VAL A 92 3.33 4.89 1.11
C VAL A 92 3.33 3.87 2.25
N VAL A 93 2.60 2.75 2.09
CA VAL A 93 2.59 1.66 3.08
C VAL A 93 3.97 1.05 3.22
N ARG A 94 4.64 0.71 2.11
CA ARG A 94 6.01 0.17 2.15
C ARG A 94 6.96 1.12 2.87
N ASP A 95 6.96 2.38 2.44
CA ASP A 95 7.86 3.39 2.98
C ASP A 95 7.56 3.69 4.47
N PHE A 96 6.31 3.47 4.92
CA PHE A 96 5.95 3.53 6.34
C PHE A 96 6.61 2.39 7.15
N PHE A 97 6.59 1.16 6.66
CA PHE A 97 7.23 0.02 7.34
C PHE A 97 8.76 0.08 7.31
N ASP A 98 9.34 0.74 6.30
CA ASP A 98 10.77 0.98 6.22
C ASP A 98 11.27 2.06 7.20
N TRP A 99 10.36 2.76 7.91
CA TRP A 99 10.76 3.78 8.87
C TRP A 99 11.43 3.16 10.11
N PRO A 100 12.70 3.49 10.42
CA PRO A 100 13.35 3.01 11.63
C PRO A 100 12.56 3.42 12.89
N GLY A 101 12.29 2.45 13.77
CA GLY A 101 11.69 2.67 15.09
C GLY A 101 10.17 2.75 15.13
N VAL A 102 9.46 2.92 14.01
CA VAL A 102 7.98 3.04 14.03
C VAL A 102 7.33 1.78 14.59
N LEU A 103 7.84 0.61 14.21
CA LEU A 103 7.34 -0.68 14.68
C LEU A 103 7.67 -0.89 16.16
N GLU A 104 8.86 -0.50 16.60
CA GLU A 104 9.29 -0.59 18.00
C GLU A 104 8.45 0.31 18.90
N GLU A 105 8.18 1.54 18.46
CA GLU A 105 7.34 2.50 19.16
C GLU A 105 5.89 2.01 19.25
N MET A 106 5.34 1.50 18.13
CA MET A 106 4.03 0.84 18.12
C MET A 106 3.95 -0.38 19.05
N SER A 107 5.01 -1.18 19.12
CA SER A 107 5.11 -2.32 20.04
C SER A 107 5.18 -1.86 21.50
N ALA A 108 5.90 -0.76 21.78
CA ALA A 108 6.03 -0.18 23.11
C ALA A 108 4.69 0.33 23.65
N MET A 109 3.79 0.82 22.79
CA MET A 109 2.45 1.28 23.16
C MET A 109 1.45 0.14 23.49
N GLY A 110 1.87 -1.12 23.47
CA GLY A 110 1.14 -2.22 24.10
C GLY A 110 -0.06 -2.78 23.34
N SER A 111 -0.62 -2.06 22.34
CA SER A 111 -1.72 -2.57 21.50
C SER A 111 -1.26 -3.37 20.28
N ALA A 112 0.01 -3.22 19.86
CA ALA A 112 0.54 -3.89 18.68
C ALA A 112 1.31 -5.18 18.99
N ARG A 113 1.59 -5.51 20.26
CA ARG A 113 2.50 -6.62 20.62
C ARG A 113 2.12 -7.97 20.01
N THR A 114 0.84 -8.29 19.93
CA THR A 114 0.38 -9.57 19.35
C THR A 114 0.47 -9.56 17.83
N ALA A 115 -0.06 -8.51 17.18
CA ALA A 115 -0.11 -8.35 15.73
C ALA A 115 1.27 -8.16 15.07
N LEU A 116 2.07 -7.27 15.66
CA LEU A 116 3.40 -6.90 15.21
C LEU A 116 4.43 -8.01 15.49
N GLY A 117 4.25 -8.73 16.60
CA GLY A 117 5.03 -9.92 16.91
C GLY A 117 4.88 -11.01 15.85
N THR A 118 3.65 -11.25 15.35
CA THR A 118 3.41 -12.17 14.22
C THR A 118 4.04 -11.69 12.91
N MET A 119 3.96 -10.40 12.59
CA MET A 119 4.55 -9.85 11.36
C MET A 119 6.08 -9.88 11.38
N LEU A 120 6.72 -9.49 12.49
CA LEU A 120 8.18 -9.55 12.64
C LEU A 120 8.70 -11.00 12.60
N ALA A 121 7.97 -11.94 13.23
CA ALA A 121 8.30 -13.35 13.15
C ALA A 121 8.15 -13.90 11.71
N ALA A 122 7.15 -13.44 10.95
CA ALA A 122 6.97 -13.82 9.55
C ALA A 122 8.05 -13.22 8.63
N ALA A 123 8.42 -11.95 8.83
CA ALA A 123 9.46 -11.26 8.06
C ALA A 123 10.86 -11.85 8.33
N ALA A 124 11.17 -12.21 9.58
CA ALA A 124 12.42 -12.90 9.92
C ALA A 124 12.52 -14.27 9.23
N LYS A 125 11.40 -14.98 9.06
CA LYS A 125 11.33 -16.29 8.41
C LYS A 125 11.43 -16.21 6.87
N GLY A 126 11.10 -15.06 6.28
CA GLY A 126 11.19 -14.85 4.83
C GLY A 126 12.60 -14.62 4.29
N ARG A 127 13.57 -14.26 5.15
CA ARG A 127 14.93 -13.87 4.71
C ARG A 127 15.92 -15.03 4.57
N GLU A 128 15.56 -16.25 5.00
CA GLU A 128 16.44 -17.43 4.94
C GLU A 128 16.29 -18.28 3.66
N SER A 129 15.48 -17.87 2.66
CA SER A 129 15.30 -18.65 1.41
C SER A 129 16.16 -18.16 0.22
N ALA A 130 17.17 -17.33 0.44
CA ALA A 130 18.13 -16.93 -0.59
C ALA A 130 19.43 -17.75 -0.48
N GLY A 131 19.32 -19.06 -0.68
CA GLY A 131 20.49 -19.92 -0.76
C GLY A 131 20.10 -21.38 -0.85
N THR A 132 19.94 -21.90 -2.07
CA THR A 132 20.55 -23.18 -2.50
C THR A 132 20.34 -23.34 -4.01
N SER A 133 21.48 -23.54 -4.66
CA SER A 133 21.78 -23.98 -6.02
C SER A 133 20.63 -24.25 -7.00
N TRP A 134 20.71 -23.53 -8.12
CA TRP A 134 20.19 -24.00 -9.41
C TRP A 134 20.84 -25.35 -9.79
N PRO A 135 20.06 -26.39 -10.14
CA PRO A 135 20.58 -27.46 -10.96
C PRO A 135 20.59 -26.99 -12.42
N ASP A 136 21.80 -26.96 -12.96
CA ASP A 136 22.08 -26.93 -14.39
C ASP A 136 21.42 -28.16 -15.04
N THR A 137 20.50 -27.96 -15.98
CA THR A 137 20.13 -29.01 -16.93
C THR A 137 19.76 -28.40 -18.27
N SER A 138 20.81 -28.21 -19.07
CA SER A 138 20.71 -28.17 -20.52
C SER A 138 20.03 -29.44 -21.04
N SER A 139 18.94 -29.29 -21.81
CA SER A 139 18.46 -30.32 -22.73
C SER A 139 17.66 -29.66 -23.84
N ALA A 140 18.26 -29.62 -25.03
CA ALA A 140 17.70 -29.13 -26.27
C ALA A 140 16.52 -29.98 -26.78
N GLY A 141 15.60 -29.34 -27.50
CA GLY A 141 14.60 -30.00 -28.35
C GLY A 141 13.80 -28.97 -29.14
N PRO A 142 13.87 -28.95 -30.49
CA PRO A 142 13.09 -28.06 -31.35
C PRO A 142 11.78 -28.72 -31.79
N CYS A 143 10.70 -27.95 -32.01
CA CYS A 143 9.60 -28.37 -32.90
C CYS A 143 8.65 -27.19 -33.24
N SER A 144 8.83 -26.68 -34.46
CA SER A 144 7.84 -26.35 -35.50
C SER A 144 6.48 -25.71 -35.19
N SER A 145 6.26 -24.54 -35.80
CA SER A 145 4.98 -23.91 -36.24
C SER A 145 4.12 -24.84 -37.14
N PRO A 146 2.81 -24.61 -37.39
CA PRO A 146 2.24 -23.55 -38.30
C PRO A 146 0.92 -22.86 -37.78
N GLU A 147 0.55 -21.63 -38.21
CA GLU A 147 -0.46 -21.25 -39.27
C GLU A 147 -1.93 -21.53 -38.82
N GLU A 148 -2.92 -20.62 -38.81
CA GLU A 148 -3.62 -19.88 -39.88
C GLU A 148 -4.72 -18.98 -39.23
N THR A 149 -4.96 -17.72 -39.67
CA THR A 149 -6.10 -17.28 -40.56
C THR A 149 -7.47 -17.29 -39.82
N SER A 150 -8.32 -16.26 -39.66
CA SER A 150 -8.78 -15.15 -40.52
C SER A 150 -9.85 -14.27 -39.77
N PRO A 151 -10.47 -13.23 -40.41
CA PRO A 151 -11.05 -12.02 -39.80
C PRO A 151 -12.61 -11.94 -39.79
N ASP A 152 -13.14 -10.69 -39.71
CA ASP A 152 -14.52 -10.20 -39.96
C ASP A 152 -15.47 -10.23 -38.73
N ALA A 153 -16.36 -9.27 -38.42
CA ALA A 153 -16.86 -8.07 -39.10
C ALA A 153 -17.81 -7.27 -38.17
N SER A 154 -18.18 -6.06 -38.62
CA SER A 154 -19.46 -5.34 -38.38
C SER A 154 -19.68 -4.68 -37.01
N ALA A 155 -19.54 -3.34 -36.89
CA ALA A 155 -20.51 -2.31 -37.29
C ALA A 155 -21.74 -2.18 -36.38
N SER A 156 -21.87 -1.04 -35.69
CA SER A 156 -23.18 -0.41 -35.44
C SER A 156 -23.00 1.06 -35.05
N CYS A 157 -23.43 1.93 -35.96
CA CYS A 157 -23.65 3.35 -35.74
C CYS A 157 -24.93 3.55 -34.92
N GLY A 158 -24.88 4.39 -33.88
CA GLY A 158 -26.07 4.81 -33.13
C GLY A 158 -25.98 6.28 -32.77
N ALA A 159 -26.56 7.12 -33.63
CA ALA A 159 -26.69 8.56 -33.45
C ALA A 159 -27.89 8.93 -32.56
N CYS A 160 -27.93 10.22 -32.20
CA CYS A 160 -29.09 11.07 -31.89
C CYS A 160 -29.61 11.14 -30.45
N GLY A 161 -29.45 12.35 -29.88
CA GLY A 161 -30.51 12.98 -29.09
C GLY A 161 -30.05 14.22 -28.29
N PRO A 162 -30.47 15.45 -28.66
CA PRO A 162 -30.49 16.58 -27.73
C PRO A 162 -31.86 16.64 -27.04
N THR A 163 -31.89 16.99 -25.75
CA THR A 163 -33.15 17.38 -25.08
C THR A 163 -32.93 18.59 -24.18
N ARG A 164 -33.44 19.72 -24.70
CA ARG A 164 -33.92 20.96 -24.06
C ARG A 164 -33.10 21.64 -22.97
#